data_AF-A0A485P5Z0-F1
#
_entry.id   AF-A0A485P5Z0-F1
#
_cell.length_a   1.000
_cell.length_b   1.000
_cell.length_c   1.000
_cell.angle_alpha   90.00
_cell.angle_beta   90.00
_cell.angle_gamma   90.00
#
_symmetry.space_group_name_H-M   'P 1'
#
loop_
_entity.id
_entity.type
_entity.pdbx_description
1 polymer ?
#
loop_
_entity_poly.entity_id
_entity_poly.type
_entity_poly.pdbx_seq_one_letter_code
_entity_poly.pdbx_strand_id
1 'polypeptide(L)' 'CRGQKIKACKTDGEGKVVEGKHESYRISASSAEERDQWIKAIRASITRVPFYDLVSARKKKIANRH' A
#
# COMPACT_ATOMS: atom_id res chain seq x y z
N CYS A 1 -0.76 7.71 9.71
CA CYS A 1 -1.90 6.78 9.62
C CYS A 1 -1.48 5.37 10.04
N ARG A 2 -1.32 5.12 11.34
CA ARG A 2 -1.20 3.74 11.85
C ARG A 2 -2.60 3.12 11.86
N GLY A 3 -2.78 1.88 11.42
CA GLY A 3 -4.09 1.20 11.44
C GLY A 3 -4.84 1.10 10.10
N GLN A 4 -4.34 1.66 8.99
CA GLN A 4 -5.06 1.63 7.71
C GLN A 4 -4.50 0.55 6.77
N LYS A 5 -5.37 -0.33 6.27
CA LYS A 5 -5.04 -1.37 5.29
C LYS A 5 -4.57 -0.73 3.98
N ILE A 6 -3.49 -1.26 3.42
CA ILE A 6 -2.97 -0.83 2.13
C ILE A 6 -3.86 -1.40 1.03
N LYS A 7 -4.31 -0.55 0.10
CA LYS A 7 -5.08 -0.98 -1.07
C LYS A 7 -4.18 -1.82 -1.99
N ALA A 8 -4.38 -3.13 -1.96
CA ALA A 8 -3.66 -4.10 -2.79
C ALA A 8 -4.56 -5.32 -3.05
N CYS A 9 -4.24 -6.11 -4.07
CA CYS A 9 -4.86 -7.40 -4.33
C CYS A 9 -3.79 -8.50 -4.42
N LYS A 10 -4.20 -9.74 -4.21
CA LYS A 10 -3.39 -10.95 -4.42
C LYS A 10 -4.25 -12.10 -4.91
N THR A 11 -3.62 -13.14 -5.43
CA THR A 11 -4.30 -14.38 -5.78
C THR A 11 -4.24 -15.35 -4.59
N ASP A 12 -5.35 -16.01 -4.27
CA ASP A 12 -5.37 -17.08 -3.27
C ASP A 12 -5.04 -18.46 -3.88
N GLY A 13 -5.01 -19.49 -3.04
CA GLY A 13 -4.69 -20.85 -3.48
C GLY A 13 -5.72 -21.48 -4.44
N GLU A 14 -6.91 -20.89 -4.54
CA GLU A 14 -7.96 -21.31 -5.48
C GLU A 14 -7.91 -20.50 -6.80
N GLY A 15 -6.97 -19.57 -6.94
CA GLY A 15 -6.82 -18.73 -8.13
C GLY A 15 -7.72 -17.49 -8.13
N LYS A 16 -8.41 -17.18 -7.03
CA LYS A 16 -9.30 -16.01 -6.95
C LYS A 16 -8.51 -14.75 -6.55
N VAL A 17 -8.89 -13.61 -7.12
CA VAL A 17 -8.33 -12.31 -6.75
C VAL A 17 -9.01 -11.80 -5.48
N VAL A 18 -8.23 -11.61 -4.42
CA VAL A 18 -8.69 -11.18 -3.09
C VAL A 18 -7.93 -9.95 -2.60
N GLU A 19 -8.56 -9.16 -1.73
CA GLU A 19 -7.92 -7.97 -1.13
C GLU A 19 -6.76 -8.35 -0.20
N GLY A 20 -5.67 -7.59 -0.26
CA GLY A 20 -4.54 -7.71 0.65
C GLY A 20 -4.91 -7.33 2.10
N LYS A 21 -4.36 -8.05 3.08
CA LYS A 21 -4.63 -7.82 4.52
C LYS A 21 -3.50 -7.05 5.24
N HIS A 22 -2.58 -6.47 4.49
CA HIS A 22 -1.38 -5.84 5.05
C HIS A 22 -1.60 -4.36 5.39
N GLU A 23 -1.11 -3.95 6.56
CA GLU A 23 -0.98 -2.53 6.95
C GLU A 23 0.41 -1.98 6.59
N SER A 24 1.39 -2.87 6.39
CA SER A 24 2.75 -2.57 5.95
C SER A 24 3.32 -3.72 5.14
N TYR A 25 4.15 -3.40 4.15
CA TYR A 25 4.97 -4.38 3.43
C TYR A 25 6.41 -4.29 3.92
N ARG A 26 6.92 -5.39 4.48
CA ARG A 26 8.33 -5.55 4.82
C ARG A 26 8.98 -6.40 3.73
N ILE A 27 9.99 -5.83 3.07
CA ILE A 27 10.68 -6.45 1.93
C ILE A 27 12.17 -6.56 2.31
N SER A 28 12.79 -7.69 1.97
CA SER A 28 14.23 -7.93 2.15
C SER A 28 14.90 -8.01 0.78
N ALA A 29 16.10 -7.46 0.67
CA ALA A 29 16.97 -7.60 -0.49
C ALA A 29 18.16 -8.51 -0.14
N SER A 30 18.81 -9.06 -1.17
CA SER A 30 19.94 -9.98 -1.01
C SER A 30 21.22 -9.28 -0.55
N SER A 31 21.33 -7.96 -0.79
CA SER A 31 22.46 -7.12 -0.38
C SER A 31 21.99 -5.72 0.02
N ALA A 32 22.87 -4.97 0.71
CA ALA A 32 22.60 -3.59 1.08
C ALA A 32 22.49 -2.67 -0.15
N GLU A 33 23.31 -2.92 -1.17
CA GLU A 33 23.29 -2.15 -2.43
C GLU A 33 21.97 -2.33 -3.16
N GLU A 34 21.50 -3.57 -3.30
CA GLU A 34 20.23 -3.88 -3.95
C GLU A 34 19.05 -3.28 -3.17
N ARG A 35 19.09 -3.34 -1.83
CA ARG A 35 18.11 -2.66 -0.96
C ARG A 35 18.04 -1.17 -1.28
N ASP A 36 19.18 -0.49 -1.36
CA ASP A 36 19.22 0.96 -1.55
C ASP A 36 18.77 1.35 -2.96
N GLN A 37 19.07 0.53 -3.97
CA GLN A 37 18.53 0.68 -5.33
C GLN A 37 17.00 0.54 -5.36
N TRP A 38 16.45 -0.49 -4.71
CA TRP A 38 15.00 -0.67 -4.58
C TRP A 38 14.34 0.50 -3.87
N ILE A 39 14.91 0.98 -2.76
CA ILE A 39 14.39 2.14 -2.03
C ILE A 39 14.35 3.37 -2.93
N LYS A 40 15.43 3.63 -3.70
CA LYS A 40 15.49 4.76 -4.62
C LYS A 40 14.44 4.65 -5.73
N ALA A 41 14.31 3.47 -6.35
CA ALA A 41 13.36 3.22 -7.42
C ALA A 41 11.91 3.38 -6.95
N ILE A 42 11.55 2.81 -5.80
CA ILE A 42 10.21 2.93 -5.21
C ILE A 42 9.90 4.40 -4.87
N ARG A 43 10.84 5.13 -4.27
CA ARG A 43 10.63 6.56 -3.96
C ARG A 43 10.41 7.40 -5.21
N ALA A 44 11.14 7.12 -6.29
CA ALA A 44 10.99 7.83 -7.55
C ALA A 44 9.68 7.50 -8.28
N SER A 45 9.14 6.29 -8.10
CA SER A 45 7.90 5.84 -8.77
C SER A 45 6.60 6.23 -8.05
N ILE A 46 6.69 6.76 -6.83
CA ILE A 46 5.51 7.23 -6.09
C ILE A 46 4.96 8.50 -6.76
N THR A 47 3.86 8.36 -7.49
CA THR A 47 3.05 9.49 -7.95
C THR A 47 2.18 9.97 -6.79
N ARG A 48 2.55 11.11 -6.19
CA ARG A 48 1.69 11.80 -5.22
C ARG A 48 0.51 12.42 -5.95
N VAL A 49 -0.60 11.68 -6.04
CA VAL A 49 -1.88 12.20 -6.56
C VAL A 49 -2.64 12.88 -5.42
N PRO A 50 -2.85 14.21 -5.45
CA PRO A 50 -3.61 14.95 -4.43
C PRO A 50 -5.03 14.40 -4.22
N PHE A 51 -5.58 13.76 -5.25
CA PHE A 51 -6.90 13.12 -5.22
C PHE A 51 -6.99 11.96 -4.21
N TYR A 52 -5.91 11.20 -3.99
CA TYR A 52 -5.95 10.05 -3.11
C TYR A 52 -6.14 10.45 -1.65
N ASP A 53 -5.53 11.56 -1.22
CA ASP A 53 -5.74 12.13 0.12
C ASP A 53 -7.19 12.61 0.32
N LEU A 54 -7.74 13.30 -0.68
CA LEU A 54 -9.13 13.80 -0.65
C LEU A 54 -10.16 12.65 -0.56
N VAL A 55 -9.97 11.59 -1.35
CA VAL A 55 -10.85 10.40 -1.31
C VAL A 55 -10.72 9.65 0.01
N SER A 56 -9.49 9.50 0.53
CA SER A 56 -9.23 8.83 1.80
C SER A 56 -9.90 9.57 2.97
N ALA A 57 -9.80 10.91 2.99
CA ALA A 57 -10.47 11.74 3.99
C ALA A 57 -12.00 11.62 3.94
N ARG A 58 -12.58 11.58 2.74
CA ARG A 58 -14.03 11.42 2.56
C ARG A 58 -14.52 10.05 2.99
N LYS A 59 -13.82 8.97 2.62
CA LYS A 59 -14.16 7.59 3.03
C LYS A 59 -14.17 7.45 4.56
N LYS A 60 -13.18 8.01 5.25
CA LYS A 60 -13.09 7.95 6.72
C LYS A 60 -14.25 8.67 7.42
N LYS A 61 -14.71 9.82 6.90
CA LYS A 61 -15.85 10.56 7.47
C LYS A 61 -17.18 9.79 7.34
N ILE A 62 -17.37 9.07 6.24
CA ILE A 62 -18.61 8.31 5.98
C ILE A 62 -18.65 7.04 6.83
N ALA A 63 -17.53 6.33 6.95
CA ALA A 63 -17.42 5.10 7.76
C ALA A 63 -17.65 5.32 9.27
N ASN A 64 -17.38 6.53 9.78
CA ASN A 64 -17.54 6.87 11.19
C ASN A 64 -18.95 7.38 11.55
N ARG A 65 -19.90 7.32 10.61
CA ARG A 65 -21.28 7.81 10.76
C ARG A 65 -22.30 6.69 10.96
N HIS A 66 -21.83 5.48 11.24
CA HIS A 66 -22.62 4.27 11.50
C HIS A 66 -22.10 3.57 12.74
#